data_AF-A0A3N5YI34-F1
#
_entry.id   AF-A0A3N5YI34-F1
#
_cell.length_a   1.000
_cell.length_b   1.000
_cell.length_c   1.000
_cell.angle_alpha   90.00
_cell.angle_beta   90.00
_cell.angle_gamma   90.00
#
_symmetry.space_group_name_H-M   'P 1'
#
loop_
_entity.id
_entity.type
_entity.pdbx_description
1 polymer ?
#
loop_
_entity_poly.entity_id
_entity_poly.type
_entity_poly.pdbx_seq_one_letter_code
_entity_poly.pdbx_strand_id
1 'polypeptide(L)'
;MRSLLRRLLATLRPSGADRDLDDEVGFHLQMLTDEYRANGMSEEEARAAARRSFGGVEQVKQIYRERRGLPVFQTLWQDIRHGGRGLRRSPAFTAAAVVTLTLGIGATAAIFSVARAVVFKPLPYRDVDRRVMIWSQWRG
;
A
#
# COMPACT_ATOMS: atom_id res chain seq x y z
N MET A 1 -3.84 -16.07 -1.13
CA MET A 1 -3.58 -14.84 -1.91
C MET A 1 -4.53 -13.68 -1.64
N ARG A 2 -5.84 -13.91 -1.38
CA ARG A 2 -6.85 -12.84 -1.17
C ARG A 2 -6.66 -12.01 0.12
N SER A 3 -6.02 -12.56 1.14
CA SER A 3 -5.76 -11.90 2.44
C SER A 3 -4.67 -10.82 2.36
N LEU A 4 -3.65 -11.03 1.53
CA LEU A 4 -2.58 -10.05 1.32
C LEU A 4 -3.09 -8.80 0.59
N LEU A 5 -3.94 -8.99 -0.42
CA LEU A 5 -4.59 -7.89 -1.15
C LEU A 5 -5.53 -7.07 -0.26
N ARG A 6 -6.25 -7.71 0.66
CA ARG A 6 -7.12 -6.99 1.63
C ARG A 6 -6.30 -6.18 2.63
N ARG A 7 -5.14 -6.66 3.07
CA ARG A 7 -4.21 -5.89 3.93
C ARG A 7 -3.55 -4.74 3.17
N LEU A 8 -3.22 -4.95 1.89
CA LEU A 8 -2.67 -3.92 0.99
C LEU A 8 -3.71 -2.85 0.59
N LEU A 9 -5.01 -3.20 0.58
CA LEU A 9 -6.10 -2.26 0.31
C LEU A 9 -6.62 -1.58 1.59
N ALA A 10 -6.46 -2.21 2.75
CA ALA A 10 -6.82 -1.62 4.04
C ALA A 10 -5.93 -0.43 4.41
N THR A 11 -4.68 -0.40 3.92
CA THR A 11 -3.81 0.78 4.02
C THR A 11 -4.28 1.98 3.17
N LEU A 12 -5.23 1.76 2.25
CA LEU A 12 -5.78 2.78 1.36
C LEU A 12 -7.23 3.18 1.70
N ARG A 13 -7.91 2.48 2.62
CA ARG A 13 -9.33 2.72 2.94
C ARG A 13 -9.51 3.15 4.41
N PRO A 14 -9.62 4.46 4.71
CA PRO A 14 -9.54 4.96 6.09
C PRO A 14 -10.87 4.95 6.85
N SER A 15 -12.01 4.79 6.18
CA SER A 15 -13.27 5.37 6.69
C SER A 15 -14.15 4.45 7.55
N GLY A 16 -13.77 3.19 7.76
CA GLY A 16 -14.62 2.20 8.46
C GLY A 16 -14.35 2.09 9.96
N ALA A 17 -13.09 2.03 10.35
CA ALA A 17 -12.75 1.57 11.70
C ALA A 17 -12.66 2.67 12.78
N ASP A 18 -12.94 3.93 12.43
CA ASP A 18 -13.29 4.93 13.46
C ASP A 18 -14.67 4.63 14.04
N ARG A 19 -15.62 4.17 13.22
CA ARG A 19 -16.94 3.75 13.69
C ARG A 19 -16.85 2.49 14.54
N ASP A 20 -16.08 1.50 14.08
CA ASP A 20 -15.87 0.26 14.86
C ASP A 20 -15.29 0.56 16.25
N LEU A 21 -14.38 1.54 16.35
CA LEU A 21 -13.76 1.93 17.62
C LEU A 21 -14.69 2.78 18.49
N ASP A 22 -15.50 3.66 17.89
CA ASP A 22 -16.56 4.40 18.58
C ASP A 22 -17.62 3.45 19.15
N ASP A 23 -18.00 2.43 18.39
CA ASP A 23 -18.96 1.41 18.79
C ASP A 23 -18.41 0.55 19.93
N GLU A 24 -17.14 0.13 19.87
CA GLU A 24 -16.48 -0.66 20.92
C GLU A 24 -16.32 0.11 22.23
N VAL A 25 -15.93 1.40 22.15
CA VAL A 25 -15.86 2.30 23.31
C VAL A 25 -17.26 2.53 23.90
N GLY A 26 -18.26 2.75 23.06
CA GLY A 26 -19.65 2.93 23.49
C GLY A 26 -20.18 1.71 24.23
N PHE A 27 -19.91 0.51 23.71
CA PHE A 27 -20.27 -0.75 24.33
C PHE A 27 -19.64 -0.92 25.71
N HIS A 28 -18.36 -0.59 25.86
CA HIS A 28 -17.67 -0.72 27.14
C HIS A 28 -18.20 0.26 28.20
N LEU A 29 -18.52 1.50 27.80
CA LEU A 29 -19.14 2.48 28.69
C LEU A 29 -20.54 2.05 29.15
N GLN A 30 -21.33 1.43 28.27
CA GLN A 30 -22.63 0.86 28.64
C GLN A 30 -22.47 -0.24 29.68
N MET A 31 -21.54 -1.17 29.46
CA MET A 31 -21.30 -2.29 30.38
C MET A 31 -20.96 -1.80 31.80
N LEU A 32 -20.07 -0.81 31.93
CA LEU A 32 -19.73 -0.19 33.21
C LEU A 32 -20.92 0.55 33.83
N THR A 33 -21.74 1.21 33.00
CA THR A 33 -22.95 1.91 33.49
C THR A 33 -23.93 0.91 34.08
N ASP A 34 -24.16 -0.23 33.42
CA ASP A 34 -25.06 -1.27 33.91
C ASP A 34 -24.54 -1.92 35.19
N GLU A 35 -23.22 -2.12 35.30
CA GLU A 35 -22.58 -2.61 36.52
C GLU A 35 -22.77 -1.66 37.71
N TYR A 36 -22.54 -0.35 37.53
CA TYR A 36 -22.76 0.64 38.60
C TYR A 36 -24.23 0.74 38.99
N ARG A 37 -25.14 0.61 38.01
CA ARG A 37 -26.58 0.56 38.26
C ARG A 37 -26.97 -0.69 39.05
N ALA A 38 -26.41 -1.85 38.72
CA ALA A 38 -26.62 -3.09 39.46
C ALA A 38 -26.11 -3.00 40.91
N ASN A 39 -25.07 -2.20 41.14
CA ASN A 39 -24.53 -1.87 42.46
C ASN A 39 -25.32 -0.76 43.19
N GLY A 40 -26.50 -0.36 42.68
CA GLY A 40 -27.43 0.53 43.36
C GLY A 40 -27.26 2.03 43.05
N MET A 41 -26.40 2.41 42.10
CA MET A 41 -26.31 3.81 41.66
C MET A 41 -27.50 4.20 40.78
N SER A 42 -27.88 5.47 40.85
CA SER A 42 -28.82 6.05 39.89
C SER A 42 -28.21 6.08 38.48
N GLU A 43 -29.05 6.11 37.45
CA GLU A 43 -28.60 6.05 36.05
C GLU A 43 -27.64 7.18 35.67
N GLU A 44 -27.87 8.40 36.20
CA GLU A 44 -26.98 9.53 35.97
C GLU A 44 -25.64 9.38 36.69
N GLU A 45 -25.67 8.92 37.94
CA GLU A 45 -24.44 8.68 38.72
C GLU A 45 -23.61 7.54 38.15
N ALA A 46 -24.27 6.46 37.69
CA ALA A 46 -23.63 5.31 37.06
C ALA A 46 -22.92 5.70 35.74
N ARG A 47 -23.55 6.52 34.89
CA ARG A 47 -22.92 7.04 33.67
C ARG A 47 -21.71 7.92 33.98
N ALA A 48 -21.84 8.79 34.99
CA ALA A 48 -20.75 9.66 35.42
C ALA A 48 -19.59 8.87 36.04
N ALA A 49 -19.88 7.81 36.79
CA ALA A 49 -18.90 6.88 37.34
C ALA A 49 -18.20 6.09 36.21
N ALA A 50 -18.95 5.54 35.25
CA ALA A 50 -18.40 4.81 34.10
C ALA A 50 -17.42 5.66 33.28
N ARG A 51 -17.78 6.92 32.99
CA ARG A 51 -16.89 7.86 32.26
C ARG A 51 -15.61 8.18 33.03
N ARG A 52 -15.68 8.29 34.36
CA ARG A 52 -14.50 8.52 35.22
C ARG A 52 -13.62 7.26 35.31
N SER A 53 -14.24 6.09 35.44
CA SER A 53 -13.58 4.79 35.61
C SER A 53 -12.89 4.29 34.33
N PHE A 54 -13.50 4.53 33.16
CA PHE A 54 -12.88 4.19 31.87
C PHE A 54 -11.56 4.91 31.60
N GLY A 55 -11.26 5.99 32.34
CA GLY A 55 -9.95 6.62 32.28
C GLY A 55 -9.69 7.25 30.92
N GLY A 56 -10.32 8.39 30.65
CA GLY A 56 -9.99 9.23 29.50
C GLY A 56 -10.16 8.51 28.16
N VAL A 57 -11.40 8.21 27.78
CA VAL A 57 -11.80 7.73 26.43
C VAL A 57 -11.08 8.49 25.32
N GLU A 58 -10.89 9.79 25.52
CA GLU A 58 -10.19 10.67 24.58
C GLU A 58 -8.71 10.34 24.42
N GLN A 59 -8.00 9.88 25.45
CA GLN A 59 -6.57 9.54 25.33
C GLN A 59 -6.38 8.29 24.47
N VAL A 60 -7.23 7.27 24.64
CA VAL A 60 -7.20 6.05 23.82
C VAL A 60 -7.58 6.37 22.37
N LYS A 61 -8.61 7.20 22.17
CA LYS A 61 -8.99 7.69 20.83
C LYS A 61 -7.90 8.53 20.19
N GLN A 62 -7.21 9.39 20.94
CA GLN A 62 -6.17 10.27 20.43
C GLN A 62 -4.91 9.49 20.01
N ILE A 63 -4.50 8.47 20.78
CA ILE A 63 -3.42 7.54 20.40
C ILE A 63 -3.75 6.80 19.11
N TYR A 64 -5.02 6.40 18.93
CA TYR A 64 -5.48 5.78 17.69
C TYR A 64 -5.57 6.77 16.52
N ARG A 65 -6.05 8.00 16.77
CA ARG A 65 -6.15 9.08 15.76
C ARG A 65 -4.78 9.48 15.19
N GLU A 66 -3.79 9.66 16.06
CA GLU A 66 -2.43 10.04 15.66
C GLU A 66 -1.72 8.95 14.84
N ARG A 67 -2.05 7.67 15.07
CA ARG A 67 -1.46 6.55 14.33
C ARG A 67 -2.10 6.27 12.96
N ARG A 68 -3.28 6.83 12.66
CA ARG A 68 -4.10 6.38 11.52
C ARG A 68 -4.30 7.39 10.38
N GLY A 69 -3.95 8.66 10.57
CA GLY A 69 -4.11 9.67 9.53
C GLY A 69 -3.20 9.39 8.34
N LEU A 70 -3.74 8.79 7.27
CA LEU A 70 -3.09 8.38 6.00
C LEU A 70 -1.59 8.75 5.90
N PRO A 71 -0.71 8.13 6.70
CA PRO A 71 0.65 8.62 6.84
C PRO A 71 1.43 8.31 5.57
N VAL A 72 0.99 7.30 4.82
CA VAL A 72 1.74 6.77 3.68
C VAL A 72 2.10 7.86 2.68
N PHE A 73 1.16 8.71 2.25
CA PHE A 73 1.51 9.73 1.25
C PHE A 73 2.40 10.84 1.83
N GLN A 74 2.12 11.30 3.04
CA GLN A 74 2.88 12.36 3.69
C GLN A 74 4.28 11.89 4.11
N THR A 75 4.38 10.70 4.69
CA THR A 75 5.63 10.01 5.05
C THR A 75 6.43 9.66 3.80
N LEU A 76 5.82 9.09 2.74
CA LEU A 76 6.51 8.84 1.48
C LEU A 76 7.05 10.13 0.86
N TRP A 77 6.26 11.20 0.86
CA TRP A 77 6.70 12.50 0.35
C TRP A 77 7.86 13.07 1.17
N GLN A 78 7.77 12.94 2.50
CA GLN A 78 8.82 13.35 3.41
C GLN A 78 10.11 12.54 3.18
N ASP A 79 10.01 11.23 3.02
CA ASP A 79 11.14 10.33 2.76
C ASP A 79 11.78 10.62 1.40
N ILE A 80 10.98 10.83 0.35
CA ILE A 80 11.47 11.22 -0.98
C ILE A 80 12.21 12.57 -0.91
N ARG A 81 11.66 13.56 -0.20
CA ARG A 81 12.29 14.87 -0.01
C ARG A 81 13.62 14.74 0.76
N HIS A 82 13.65 13.94 1.81
CA HIS A 82 14.86 13.72 2.61
C HIS A 82 15.92 12.94 1.81
N GLY A 83 15.53 11.86 1.14
CA GLY A 83 16.40 11.07 0.27
C GLY A 83 16.96 11.88 -0.89
N GLY A 84 16.13 12.70 -1.54
CA GLY A 84 16.56 13.63 -2.60
C GLY A 84 17.58 14.66 -2.11
N ARG A 85 17.45 15.12 -0.87
CA ARG A 85 18.46 16.01 -0.24
C ARG A 85 19.77 15.27 0.04
N GLY A 86 19.71 13.99 0.38
CA GLY A 86 20.86 13.11 0.50
C GLY A 86 21.61 12.92 -0.81
N LEU A 87 20.90 12.63 -1.90
CA LEU A 87 21.47 12.50 -3.25
C LEU A 87 22.21 13.78 -3.70
N ARG A 88 21.64 14.96 -3.40
CA ARG A 88 22.30 16.25 -3.68
C ARG A 88 23.56 16.50 -2.85
N ARG A 89 23.73 15.83 -1.71
CA ARG A 89 24.89 15.96 -0.82
C ARG A 89 26.07 15.09 -1.29
N SER A 90 25.80 14.04 -2.07
CA SER A 90 26.80 13.14 -2.67
C SER A 90 26.67 13.07 -4.21
N PRO A 91 26.95 14.18 -4.93
CA PRO A 91 26.69 14.28 -6.37
C PRO A 91 27.50 13.29 -7.21
N ALA A 92 28.75 12.97 -6.83
CA ALA A 92 29.59 12.04 -7.57
C ALA A 92 29.03 10.60 -7.55
N PHE A 93 28.64 10.11 -6.37
CA PHE A 93 28.00 8.80 -6.23
C PHE A 93 26.68 8.75 -6.99
N THR A 94 25.86 9.79 -6.84
CA THR A 94 24.57 9.89 -7.54
C THR A 94 24.76 9.87 -9.06
N ALA A 95 25.73 10.60 -9.60
CA ALA A 95 26.02 10.60 -11.03
C ALA A 95 26.45 9.21 -11.52
N ALA A 96 27.37 8.54 -10.81
CA ALA A 96 27.80 7.19 -11.17
C ALA A 96 26.63 6.19 -11.15
N ALA A 97 25.77 6.25 -10.13
CA ALA A 97 24.57 5.42 -10.02
C ALA A 97 23.59 5.69 -11.18
N VAL A 98 23.33 6.96 -11.50
CA VAL A 98 22.44 7.37 -12.60
C VAL A 98 22.96 6.88 -13.95
N VAL A 99 24.25 7.06 -14.24
CA VAL A 99 24.87 6.57 -15.48
C VAL A 99 24.76 5.05 -15.58
N THR A 100 25.07 4.34 -14.51
CA THR A 100 25.01 2.87 -14.47
C THR A 100 23.59 2.36 -14.73
N LEU A 101 22.59 2.94 -14.03
CA LEU A 101 21.18 2.61 -14.23
C LEU A 101 20.70 2.93 -15.65
N THR A 102 21.07 4.10 -16.15
CA THR A 102 20.69 4.55 -17.50
C THR A 102 21.25 3.63 -18.57
N LEU A 103 22.52 3.24 -18.45
CA LEU A 103 23.16 2.31 -19.39
C LEU A 103 22.53 0.92 -19.31
N GLY A 104 22.30 0.37 -18.12
CA GLY A 104 21.69 -0.96 -17.97
C GLY A 104 20.26 -1.03 -18.53
N ILE A 105 19.42 -0.07 -18.14
CA ILE A 105 18.02 0.01 -18.60
C ILE A 105 17.97 0.35 -20.09
N GLY A 106 18.76 1.33 -20.53
CA GLY A 106 18.81 1.79 -21.91
C GLY A 106 19.34 0.73 -22.88
N ALA A 107 20.41 0.01 -22.50
CA ALA A 107 20.94 -1.09 -23.30
C ALA A 107 19.90 -2.22 -23.44
N THR A 108 19.26 -2.61 -22.34
CA THR A 108 18.21 -3.63 -22.37
C THR A 108 17.05 -3.20 -23.27
N ALA A 109 16.55 -1.97 -23.12
CA ALA A 109 15.49 -1.43 -23.95
C ALA A 109 15.89 -1.33 -25.44
N ALA A 110 17.13 -0.92 -25.73
CA ALA A 110 17.65 -0.83 -27.10
C ALA A 110 17.76 -2.20 -27.76
N ILE A 111 18.30 -3.20 -27.07
CA ILE A 111 18.36 -4.59 -27.57
C ILE A 111 16.96 -5.10 -27.88
N PHE A 112 16.00 -4.92 -26.97
CA PHE A 112 14.61 -5.33 -27.23
C PHE A 112 13.95 -4.54 -28.36
N SER A 113 14.25 -3.25 -28.50
CA SER A 113 13.74 -2.41 -29.59
C SER A 113 14.27 -2.89 -30.95
N VAL A 114 15.58 -3.14 -31.05
CA VAL A 114 16.23 -3.67 -32.26
C VAL A 114 15.72 -5.08 -32.56
N ALA A 115 15.67 -5.96 -31.57
CA ALA A 115 15.10 -7.30 -31.74
C ALA A 115 13.64 -7.22 -32.21
N ARG A 116 12.83 -6.32 -31.64
CA ARG A 116 11.46 -6.08 -32.11
C ARG A 116 11.43 -5.56 -33.55
N ALA A 117 12.36 -4.68 -33.94
CA ALA A 117 12.41 -4.09 -35.28
C ALA A 117 12.96 -5.04 -36.35
N VAL A 118 13.82 -5.99 -35.99
CA VAL A 118 14.52 -6.87 -36.94
C VAL A 118 13.95 -8.29 -36.93
N VAL A 119 13.65 -8.84 -35.74
CA VAL A 119 13.14 -10.21 -35.57
C VAL A 119 11.61 -10.25 -35.62
N PHE A 120 10.94 -9.28 -34.98
CA PHE A 120 9.47 -9.30 -34.83
C PHE A 120 8.72 -8.33 -35.74
N LYS A 121 9.41 -7.40 -36.42
CA LYS A 121 8.76 -6.59 -37.46
C LYS A 121 8.41 -7.58 -38.57
N PRO A 122 7.14 -7.67 -38.98
CA PRO A 122 6.72 -8.69 -39.92
C PRO A 122 7.58 -8.53 -41.15
N LEU A 123 8.38 -9.56 -41.47
CA LEU A 123 8.90 -9.69 -42.83
C LEU A 123 7.69 -9.47 -43.74
N PRO A 124 7.80 -8.64 -44.79
CA PRO A 124 6.73 -8.49 -45.76
C PRO A 124 6.58 -9.82 -46.52
N TYR A 125 5.99 -10.81 -45.86
CA TYR A 125 5.43 -11.98 -46.50
C TYR A 125 4.23 -11.45 -47.27
N ARG A 126 4.48 -11.06 -48.51
CA ARG A 126 3.46 -10.58 -49.44
C ARG A 126 2.39 -11.64 -49.75
N ASP A 127 2.62 -12.89 -49.36
CA ASP A 127 1.70 -14.02 -49.56
C ASP A 127 1.71 -14.96 -48.33
N VAL A 128 1.01 -14.56 -47.26
CA VAL A 128 0.87 -15.40 -46.05
C VAL A 128 0.08 -16.68 -46.34
N ASP A 129 -0.78 -16.66 -47.37
CA ASP A 129 -1.64 -17.77 -47.80
C ASP A 129 -0.92 -18.88 -48.57
N ARG A 130 0.36 -18.69 -48.94
CA ARG A 130 1.19 -19.68 -49.67
C ARG A 130 2.28 -20.34 -48.83
N ARG A 131 2.12 -20.41 -47.51
CA ARG A 131 3.06 -21.17 -46.66
C ARG A 131 2.76 -22.66 -46.69
N VAL A 132 3.56 -23.42 -47.43
CA VAL A 132 3.61 -24.88 -47.35
C VAL A 132 4.73 -25.30 -46.39
N MET A 133 4.39 -26.16 -45.44
CA MET A 133 5.36 -26.73 -44.49
C MET A 133 6.00 -27.97 -45.14
N ILE A 134 7.31 -27.92 -45.39
CA ILE A 134 8.05 -29.06 -45.91
C ILE A 134 8.55 -29.87 -44.72
N TRP A 135 7.95 -31.03 -44.49
CA TRP A 135 8.43 -31.99 -43.51
C TRP A 135 9.38 -32.96 -44.23
N SER A 136 10.66 -32.95 -43.87
CA SER A 136 11.56 -34.01 -44.28
C SER A 136 11.33 -35.22 -43.36
N GLN A 137 10.85 -36.31 -43.95
CA GLN A 137 10.71 -37.56 -43.24
C GLN A 137 12.03 -38.29 -43.40
N TRP A 138 12.87 -38.22 -42.37
CA TRP A 138 14.13 -38.94 -42.36
C TRP A 138 13.83 -40.44 -42.42
N ARG A 139 14.21 -41.08 -43.53
CA ARG A 139 14.13 -42.52 -43.73
C ARG A 139 15.55 -43.05 -43.93
N GLY A 140 16.02 -43.79 -42.92
CA GLY A 140 17.10 -44.79 -43.02
C GLY A 140 18.50 -44.23 -42.91
#